data_AF-A0A4R3TU66-F1
#
_entry.id   AF-A0A4R3TU66-F1
#
_cell.length_a   1.000
_cell.length_b   1.000
_cell.length_c   1.000
_cell.angle_alpha   90.00
_cell.angle_beta   90.00
_cell.angle_gamma   90.00
#
_symmetry.space_group_name_H-M   'P 1'
#
loop_
_entity.id
_entity.type
_entity.pdbx_description
1 polymer ?
#
loop_
_entity_poly.entity_id
_entity_poly.type
_entity_poly.pdbx_seq_one_letter_code
_entity_poly.pdbx_strand_id
1 'polypeptide(L)' 'MSDPIKELEKARLEMVSTRRRLVSILAGSYERGKTEDATEKLIQIQKAIEAIDAAIADEKQTAPKKSSSQELRL' A
#
# COMPACT_ATOMS: atom_id res chain seq x y z
N MET A 1 14.22 11.88 11.79
CA MET A 1 13.08 12.08 10.89
C MET A 1 12.80 10.75 10.22
N SER A 2 11.54 10.29 10.26
CA SER A 2 11.16 9.04 9.60
C SER A 2 11.28 9.20 8.09
N ASP A 3 11.58 8.11 7.39
CA ASP A 3 11.64 8.06 5.93
C ASP A 3 10.20 7.85 5.41
N PRO A 4 9.56 8.86 4.80
CA PRO A 4 8.13 8.79 4.45
C PRO A 4 7.81 7.61 3.54
N ILE A 5 8.73 7.25 2.62
CA ILE A 5 8.56 6.11 1.73
C ILE A 5 8.53 4.80 2.52
N LYS A 6 9.40 4.64 3.53
CA LYS A 6 9.41 3.43 4.38
C LYS A 6 8.13 3.29 5.20
N GLU A 7 7.55 4.39 5.67
CA GLU A 7 6.28 4.35 6.40
C GLU A 7 5.13 3.92 5.48
N LEU A 8 5.07 4.46 4.26
CA LEU A 8 4.09 4.06 3.25
C LEU A 8 4.26 2.58 2.85
N GLU A 9 5.49 2.12 2.63
CA GLU A 9 5.77 0.71 2.31
C GLU A 9 5.35 -0.24 3.43
N LYS A 10 5.57 0.16 4.69
CA LYS A 10 5.10 -0.60 5.85
C LYS A 10 3.57 -0.63 5.92
N ALA A 11 2.90 0.51 5.74
CA ALA A 11 1.44 0.58 5.73
C ALA A 11 0.85 -0.29 4.61
N ARG A 12 1.45 -0.25 3.43
CA ARG A 12 1.07 -1.09 2.29
C ARG A 12 1.14 -2.58 2.64
N LEU A 13 2.23 -3.02 3.28
CA LEU A 13 2.44 -4.42 3.64
C LEU A 13 1.36 -4.92 4.61
N GLU A 14 1.00 -4.11 5.61
CA GLU A 14 -0.08 -4.43 6.56
C GLU A 14 -1.46 -4.48 5.86
N MET A 15 -1.74 -3.56 4.94
CA MET A 15 -3.00 -3.57 4.18
C MET A 15 -3.09 -4.80 3.27
N VAL A 16 -2.01 -5.20 2.60
CA VAL A 16 -1.96 -6.43 1.79
C VAL A 16 -2.17 -7.68 2.66
N SER A 17 -1.58 -7.71 3.85
CA SER A 17 -1.79 -8.79 4.83
C SER A 17 -3.27 -8.88 5.24
N THR A 18 -3.88 -7.74 5.59
CA THR A 18 -5.31 -7.65 5.93
C THR A 18 -6.19 -8.10 4.78
N ARG A 19 -5.91 -7.67 3.55
CA ARG A 19 -6.62 -8.10 2.34
C ARG A 19 -6.62 -9.62 2.19
N ARG A 20 -5.45 -10.26 2.39
CA ARG A 20 -5.33 -11.73 2.32
C ARG A 20 -6.17 -12.43 3.39
N ARG A 21 -6.24 -11.89 4.61
CA ARG A 21 -7.09 -12.43 5.68
C ARG A 21 -8.57 -12.35 5.31
N LEU A 22 -9.02 -11.23 4.74
CA LEU A 22 -10.39 -11.06 4.27
C LEU A 22 -10.73 -12.04 3.15
N VAL A 23 -9.85 -12.21 2.16
CA VAL A 23 -10.03 -13.21 1.09
C VAL A 23 -10.14 -14.63 1.67
N SER A 24 -9.34 -14.97 2.68
CA SER A 24 -9.43 -16.28 3.35
C SER A 24 -10.82 -16.50 3.99
N ILE A 25 -11.41 -15.46 4.59
CA ILE A 25 -12.78 -15.53 5.13
C ILE A 25 -13.79 -15.78 4.00
N LEU A 26 -13.66 -15.06 2.88
CA LEU A 26 -14.58 -15.17 1.75
C LEU A 26 -14.46 -16.50 0.99
N ALA A 27 -13.30 -17.15 1.06
CA ALA A 27 -13.09 -18.48 0.48
C ALA A 27 -13.73 -19.61 1.31
N GLY A 28 -14.14 -19.32 2.55
CA GLY A 28 -14.88 -20.26 3.39
C GLY A 28 -16.36 -20.36 3.04
N SER A 29 -17.12 -21.09 3.86
CA SER A 29 -18.58 -21.13 3.77
C SER A 29 -19.19 -19.75 4.05
N TYR A 30 -20.32 -19.45 3.41
CA TYR A 30 -21.05 -18.22 3.68
C TYR A 30 -21.58 -18.21 5.11
N GLU A 31 -21.18 -17.20 5.88
CA GLU A 31 -21.66 -16.89 7.22
C GLU A 31 -22.24 -15.48 7.18
N ARG A 32 -23.57 -15.36 7.31
CA ARG A 32 -24.27 -14.06 7.29
C ARG A 32 -23.65 -13.09 8.30
N GLY A 33 -23.55 -11.81 7.95
CA GLY A 33 -22.84 -10.81 8.73
C GLY A 33 -21.32 -10.87 8.55
N LYS A 34 -20.68 -12.04 8.72
CA LYS A 34 -19.21 -12.18 8.58
C LYS A 34 -18.76 -12.06 7.13
N THR A 35 -19.38 -12.80 6.21
CA THR A 35 -19.03 -12.76 4.78
C THR A 35 -19.38 -11.40 4.17
N GLU A 36 -20.48 -10.79 4.60
CA GLU A 36 -20.91 -9.45 4.15
C GLU A 36 -19.93 -8.36 4.63
N ASP A 37 -19.60 -8.35 5.92
CA ASP A 37 -18.61 -7.44 6.51
C ASP A 37 -17.22 -7.63 5.87
N ALA A 38 -16.80 -8.88 5.64
CA ALA A 38 -15.55 -9.17 4.96
C ALA A 38 -15.54 -8.66 3.51
N THR A 39 -16.68 -8.70 2.82
CA THR A 39 -16.82 -8.21 1.44
C THR A 39 -16.71 -6.68 1.39
N GLU A 40 -17.40 -5.97 2.27
CA GLU A 40 -17.32 -4.51 2.35
C GLU A 40 -15.90 -4.05 2.72
N LYS A 41 -15.31 -4.66 3.75
CA LYS A 41 -13.93 -4.35 4.18
C LYS A 41 -12.91 -4.64 3.10
N LEU A 42 -13.10 -5.70 2.29
CA LEU A 42 -12.18 -6.03 1.20
C LEU A 42 -12.08 -4.88 0.19
N ILE A 43 -13.22 -4.31 -0.19
CA ILE A 43 -13.28 -3.18 -1.14
C ILE A 43 -12.59 -1.95 -0.54
N GLN A 44 -12.85 -1.66 0.74
CA GLN A 44 -12.23 -0.52 1.42
C GLN A 44 -10.70 -0.67 1.53
N ILE A 45 -10.22 -1.86 1.91
CA ILE A 45 -8.78 -2.16 1.99
C ILE A 45 -8.12 -2.07 0.62
N GLN A 46 -8.78 -2.54 -0.44
CA GLN A 46 -8.24 -2.43 -1.80
C GLN A 46 -8.08 -0.97 -2.23
N LYS A 47 -9.08 -0.11 -1.96
CA LYS A 47 -8.97 1.35 -2.19
C LYS A 47 -7.85 1.99 -1.39
N ALA A 48 -7.66 1.58 -0.14
CA ALA A 48 -6.55 2.08 0.69
C ALA A 48 -5.18 1.68 0.12
N ILE A 49 -5.03 0.45 -0.38
CA ILE A 49 -3.79 0.01 -1.05
C ILE A 49 -3.50 0.87 -2.28
N GLU A 50 -4.50 1.13 -3.12
CA GLU A 50 -4.35 1.96 -4.32
C GLU A 50 -3.92 3.39 -3.97
N ALA A 51 -4.50 3.98 -2.93
CA ALA A 51 -4.11 5.30 -2.44
C ALA A 51 -2.67 5.32 -1.92
N ILE A 52 -2.25 4.30 -1.19
CA ILE A 52 -0.86 4.18 -0.70
C ILE A 52 0.11 3.99 -1.86
N ASP A 53 -0.24 3.17 -2.86
CA ASP A 53 0.58 2.95 -4.05
C ASP A 53 0.78 4.26 -4.85
N ALA A 54 -0.27 5.07 -4.99
CA ALA A 54 -0.18 6.39 -5.58
C ALA A 54 0.74 7.32 -4.77
N ALA A 55 0.58 7.37 -3.44
CA ALA A 55 1.43 8.19 -2.57
C ALA A 55 2.91 7.79 -2.65
N ILE A 56 3.22 6.48 -2.70
CA ILE A 56 4.60 6.01 -2.89
C ILE A 56 5.16 6.47 -4.24
N ALA A 57 4.36 6.43 -5.31
CA ALA A 57 4.78 6.88 -6.63
C ALA A 57 5.05 8.40 -6.64
N ASP A 58 4.25 9.19 -5.93
CA ASP A 58 4.44 10.63 -5.80
C ASP A 58 5.72 10.95 -5.01
N GLU A 59 5.94 10.32 -3.86
CA GLU A 59 7.16 10.50 -3.05
C GLU A 59 8.44 10.13 -3.82
N LYS A 60 8.37 9.09 -4.67
CA LYS A 60 9.50 8.70 -5.54
C LYS A 60 9.78 9.71 -6.65
N GLN A 61 8.78 10.47 -7.11
CA GLN A 61 8.94 11.51 -8.11
C GLN A 61 9.46 12.83 -7.53
N THR A 62 9.04 13.16 -6.31
CA THR A 62 9.44 14.38 -5.60
C THR A 62 10.79 14.25 -4.90
N ALA A 63 11.25 13.02 -4.64
CA ALA A 63 12.57 12.77 -4.10
C ALA A 63 13.64 13.43 -5.00
N PRO A 64 14.50 14.31 -4.46
CA PRO A 64 15.51 14.97 -5.25
C PRO A 64 16.40 13.90 -5.89
N LYS A 65 16.36 13.81 -7.22
CA LYS A 65 17.38 13.09 -8.00
C LYS A 65 18.70 13.66 -7.52
N LYS A 66 19.50 12.86 -6.79
CA LYS A 66 20.87 13.24 -6.45
C LYS A 66 21.54 13.60 -7.77
N SER A 67 21.67 14.90 -8.02
CA SER A 67 22.29 15.44 -9.22
C SER A 67 23.69 14.87 -9.25
N SER A 68 23.93 13.96 -10.19
CA SER A 68 25.25 13.52 -10.61
C SER A 68 25.93 14.69 -11.33
N SER A 69 26.20 15.77 -10.60
CA SER A 69 27.11 16.83 -11.00
C SER A 69 28.53 16.43 -10.60
N GLN A 70 29.01 15.33 -11.19
CA GLN A 70 30.40 14.91 -11.11
C GLN A 70 30.89 14.39 -12.47
N GLU A 71 30.46 15.03 -13.56
CA GLU A 71 31.12 14.94 -14.86
C GLU A 71 31.25 16.34 -15.42
N LEU A 72 32.36 17.01 -15.08
CA LEU A 72 33.01 18.09 -15.84
C LEU A 72 34.15 18.65 -14.97
N ARG A 73 35.21 17.86 -14.86
CA ARG A 73 36.57 18.39 -14.67
C ARG A 73 37.42 17.72 -15.75
N LEU A 74 37.40 18.35 -16.92
CA LEU A 74 38.50 18.30 -17.88
C LEU A 74 39.56 19.30 -17.40
#